data_AF-A0A177EKJ1-F1
#
_entry.id   AF-A0A177EKJ1-F1
#
_cell.length_a   1.000
_cell.length_b   1.000
_cell.length_c   1.000
_cell.angle_alpha   90.00
_cell.angle_beta   90.00
_cell.angle_gamma   90.00
#
_symmetry.space_group_name_H-M   'P 1'
#
loop_
_entity.id
_entity.type
_entity.pdbx_description
1 polymer ?
#
loop_
_entity_poly.entity_id
_entity_poly.type
_entity_poly.pdbx_seq_one_letter_code
_entity_poly.pdbx_strand_id
1 'polypeptide(L)'
;MEQPSAFQGTTPKLLFGLFLGAVHCMFIYYQITKRKSQDRGNVLDNTPDALKNSTPHLTRHTKVQVEACQPTQTLTPTPELTQTTIAFFKKGGDGLETASTSQGEMIVREQANITNLCLELLTIEDIPESIKPGIVFAWLHIHGRARIYSSLNATTFEEVAIFAKLLQALCTVDIMVLYIDGFSPKPEDPLPKIKPIALSNTKALRLSYITSSFLSWLCGLVRGPWDQHIALEIYNCDTQSVKCLDSLGIQALSSLVLEKLPNLEHLDCHLLKQTRPMNVLKLWNLPGIQNVSESLAIQIAENEWEEVWMDRAIWNSISATVKKRMAENRADKNKLWLVIKYLMLGESSGEKMAFKYFFMFDNGARVGLG
;
A
#
# COMPACT_ATOMS: atom_id res chain seq x y z
N MET A 1 16.19 67.98 -10.76
CA MET A 1 17.49 67.44 -10.30
C MET A 1 17.34 67.19 -8.81
N GLU A 2 16.84 66.02 -8.43
CA GLU A 2 17.62 64.81 -8.05
C GLU A 2 18.15 64.95 -6.60
N GLN A 3 17.87 64.12 -5.59
CA GLN A 3 17.38 62.73 -5.43
C GLN A 3 16.73 62.55 -4.02
N PRO A 4 15.93 61.48 -3.76
CA PRO A 4 15.39 61.15 -2.44
C PRO A 4 16.26 60.17 -1.64
N SER A 5 16.29 60.36 -0.31
CA SER A 5 17.02 59.54 0.68
C SER A 5 16.33 58.20 0.98
N ALA A 6 17.12 57.14 1.04
CA ALA A 6 16.73 55.76 1.30
C ALA A 6 16.20 55.52 2.73
N PHE A 7 15.07 54.82 2.82
CA PHE A 7 14.60 54.14 4.03
C PHE A 7 15.33 52.79 4.15
N GLN A 8 16.16 52.61 5.17
CA GLN A 8 16.74 51.31 5.52
C GLN A 8 15.79 50.54 6.45
N GLY A 9 15.44 49.33 6.02
CA GLY A 9 14.46 48.47 6.67
C GLY A 9 14.97 47.77 7.93
N THR A 10 14.11 47.74 8.94
CA THR A 10 14.24 46.95 10.17
C THR A 10 13.76 45.50 9.96
N THR A 11 14.73 44.58 9.97
CA THR A 11 14.75 43.23 10.57
C THR A 11 13.58 42.22 10.38
N PRO A 12 13.81 41.09 9.68
CA PRO A 12 12.94 39.90 9.66
C PRO A 12 13.00 39.00 10.92
N LYS A 13 13.87 39.32 11.90
CA LYS A 13 14.12 38.43 13.06
C LYS A 13 13.00 38.41 14.10
N LEU A 14 12.17 39.46 14.17
CA LEU A 14 11.06 39.52 15.14
C LEU A 14 9.86 38.64 14.73
N LEU A 15 9.61 38.49 13.43
CA LEU A 15 8.50 37.69 12.90
C LEU A 15 8.73 36.19 13.05
N PHE A 16 9.98 35.72 12.96
CA PHE A 16 10.32 34.31 13.16
C PHE A 16 10.19 33.89 14.64
N GLY A 17 10.50 34.79 15.58
CA GLY A 17 10.34 34.55 17.02
C GLY A 17 8.87 34.48 17.45
N LEU A 18 8.01 35.34 16.89
CA LEU A 18 6.57 35.32 17.15
C LEU A 18 5.88 34.06 16.57
N PHE A 19 6.39 33.54 15.45
CA PHE A 19 5.85 32.33 14.82
C PHE A 19 6.19 31.05 15.60
N LEU A 20 7.42 30.90 16.11
CA LEU A 20 7.77 29.80 17.02
C LEU A 20 7.00 29.90 18.35
N GLY A 21 6.78 31.11 18.85
CA GLY A 21 5.99 31.36 20.06
C GLY A 21 4.54 30.90 19.92
N ALA A 22 3.89 31.21 18.79
CA ALA A 22 2.51 30.81 18.53
C ALA A 22 2.35 29.29 18.41
N VAL A 23 3.29 28.62 17.74
CA VAL A 23 3.30 27.14 17.61
C VAL A 23 3.52 26.49 18.99
N HIS A 24 4.38 27.05 19.82
CA HIS A 24 4.62 26.55 21.19
C HIS A 24 3.41 26.78 22.11
N CYS A 25 2.72 27.92 21.99
CA CYS A 25 1.48 28.20 22.73
C CYS A 25 0.32 27.29 22.32
N MET A 26 0.18 26.98 21.03
CA MET A 26 -0.81 26.02 20.51
C MET A 26 -0.51 24.60 21.01
N PHE A 27 0.77 24.22 21.08
CA PHE A 27 1.20 22.94 21.64
C PHE A 27 0.87 22.83 23.14
N ILE A 28 1.15 23.87 23.94
CA ILE A 28 0.81 23.90 25.37
C ILE A 28 -0.71 23.88 25.59
N TYR A 29 -1.47 24.67 24.81
CA TYR A 29 -2.93 24.70 24.91
C TYR A 29 -3.55 23.32 24.63
N TYR A 30 -3.08 22.64 23.59
CA TYR A 30 -3.52 21.28 23.24
C TYR A 30 -3.26 20.28 24.37
N GLN A 31 -2.08 20.32 25.00
CA GLN A 31 -1.73 19.44 26.12
C GLN A 31 -2.59 19.70 27.36
N ILE A 32 -2.94 20.96 27.63
CA ILE A 32 -3.81 21.34 28.75
C ILE A 32 -5.26 20.86 28.52
N THR A 33 -5.77 20.98 27.30
CA THR A 33 -7.12 20.50 26.98
C THR A 33 -7.24 18.97 27.02
N LYS A 34 -6.16 18.25 26.68
CA LYS A 34 -6.08 16.78 26.72
C LYS A 34 -6.09 16.23 28.15
N ARG A 35 -5.39 16.88 29.10
CA ARG A 35 -5.46 16.49 30.53
C ARG A 35 -6.86 16.60 31.11
N LYS A 36 -7.65 17.61 30.69
CA LYS A 36 -9.03 17.79 31.16
C LYS A 36 -10.03 16.76 30.61
N SER A 37 -9.72 16.10 29.49
CA SER A 37 -10.58 15.03 28.95
C SER A 37 -10.27 13.66 29.55
N GLN A 38 -9.08 13.46 30.10
CA GLN A 38 -8.65 12.18 30.68
C GLN A 38 -9.14 11.98 32.13
N ASP A 39 -9.46 13.05 32.85
CA ASP A 39 -10.00 12.99 34.22
C ASP A 39 -11.52 12.76 34.32
N ARG A 40 -12.21 12.46 33.21
CA ARG A 40 -13.69 12.34 33.18
C ARG A 40 -14.27 10.98 32.80
N GLY A 41 -13.52 9.88 32.87
CA GLY A 41 -14.08 8.58 32.50
C GLY A 41 -13.40 7.38 33.14
N ASN A 42 -13.65 7.15 34.43
CA ASN A 42 -13.44 5.83 35.06
C ASN A 42 -14.77 5.37 35.66
N VAL A 43 -15.50 4.54 34.91
CA VAL A 43 -16.50 3.59 35.45
C VAL A 43 -16.26 2.26 34.73
N LEU A 44 -16.08 1.21 35.53
CA LEU A 44 -15.69 -0.14 35.15
C LEU A 44 -16.72 -0.84 34.25
N ASP A 45 -16.26 -1.58 33.24
CA ASP A 45 -16.81 -2.91 32.95
C ASP A 45 -15.77 -3.82 32.25
N ASN A 46 -15.71 -5.08 32.67
CA ASN A 46 -14.70 -6.07 32.30
C ASN A 46 -15.29 -7.14 31.37
N THR A 47 -14.88 -7.18 30.09
CA THR A 47 -15.03 -8.38 29.22
C THR A 47 -14.01 -8.32 28.07
N PRO A 48 -13.32 -9.43 27.69
CA PRO A 48 -12.22 -9.38 26.73
C PRO A 48 -12.70 -9.56 25.29
N ASP A 49 -12.84 -8.46 24.56
CA ASP A 49 -12.98 -8.41 23.10
C ASP A 49 -11.61 -8.15 22.45
N ALA A 50 -10.99 -9.20 21.91
CA ALA A 50 -9.73 -9.10 21.18
C ALA A 50 -9.84 -9.81 19.82
N LEU A 51 -10.58 -9.21 18.87
CA LEU A 51 -10.26 -9.28 17.42
C LEU A 51 -11.13 -8.35 16.53
N LYS A 52 -11.65 -7.24 17.06
CA LYS A 52 -12.32 -6.20 16.26
C LYS A 52 -11.61 -4.89 16.52
N ASN A 53 -11.38 -4.10 15.47
CA ASN A 53 -10.76 -2.77 15.46
C ASN A 53 -9.28 -2.75 15.07
N SER A 54 -9.01 -2.96 13.78
CA SER A 54 -7.96 -2.24 13.04
C SER A 54 -8.19 -2.38 11.54
N THR A 55 -9.32 -1.86 11.04
CA THR A 55 -9.46 -1.52 9.62
C THR A 55 -9.29 0.00 9.52
N PRO A 56 -8.14 0.52 9.07
CA PRO A 56 -8.03 1.94 8.82
C PRO A 56 -8.91 2.32 7.62
N HIS A 57 -9.69 3.39 7.80
CA HIS A 57 -10.46 4.07 6.77
C HIS A 57 -9.60 4.35 5.53
N LEU A 58 -9.74 3.51 4.50
CA LEU A 58 -9.36 3.81 3.12
C LEU A 58 -10.51 3.36 2.20
N THR A 59 -11.66 4.03 2.35
CA THR A 59 -12.85 3.78 1.52
C THR A 59 -13.47 5.09 1.01
N ARG A 60 -12.64 6.12 0.81
CA ARG A 60 -13.07 7.34 0.10
C ARG A 60 -12.02 7.71 -0.93
N HIS A 61 -12.49 7.96 -2.14
CA HIS A 61 -11.75 8.36 -3.35
C HIS A 61 -11.26 7.26 -4.30
N THR A 62 -12.14 6.31 -4.64
CA THR A 62 -12.27 5.91 -6.05
C THR A 62 -13.75 5.64 -6.36
N LYS A 63 -14.50 6.68 -6.74
CA LYS A 63 -15.77 6.48 -7.42
C LYS A 63 -15.41 6.06 -8.85
N VAL A 64 -15.14 4.77 -9.04
CA VAL A 64 -14.94 4.20 -10.38
C VAL A 64 -16.24 4.43 -11.13
N GLN A 65 -16.23 5.37 -12.09
CA GLN A 65 -17.30 5.45 -13.07
C GLN A 65 -17.22 4.17 -13.88
N VAL A 66 -18.19 3.29 -13.66
CA VAL A 66 -18.41 2.10 -14.50
C VAL A 66 -18.94 2.63 -15.83
N GLU A 67 -18.04 2.80 -16.79
CA GLU A 67 -18.37 3.12 -18.16
C GLU A 67 -19.17 1.92 -18.74
N ALA A 68 -20.32 2.20 -19.34
CA ALA A 68 -21.23 1.17 -19.83
C ALA A 68 -20.53 0.27 -20.85
N CYS A 69 -20.29 -0.99 -20.45
CA CYS A 69 -19.61 -2.01 -21.23
C CYS A 69 -20.41 -2.32 -22.51
N GLN A 70 -19.74 -2.25 -23.67
CA GLN A 70 -20.29 -2.67 -24.96
C GLN A 70 -20.65 -4.18 -24.96
N PRO A 71 -21.49 -4.63 -25.92
CA PRO A 71 -22.03 -5.99 -25.93
C PRO A 71 -20.93 -7.04 -25.88
N THR A 72 -20.95 -7.81 -24.81
CA THR A 72 -20.00 -8.88 -24.49
C THR A 72 -20.05 -9.95 -25.57
N GLN A 73 -18.90 -10.31 -26.14
CA GLN A 73 -18.77 -11.50 -26.98
C GLN A 73 -19.22 -12.72 -26.16
N THR A 74 -20.30 -13.35 -26.58
CA THR A 74 -20.89 -14.53 -25.93
C THR A 74 -19.96 -15.72 -26.15
N LEU A 75 -19.04 -15.96 -25.21
CA LEU A 75 -18.34 -17.25 -25.13
C LEU A 75 -19.40 -18.34 -24.98
N THR A 76 -19.36 -19.35 -25.86
CA THR A 76 -20.23 -20.53 -25.76
C THR A 76 -20.08 -21.14 -24.37
N PRO A 77 -21.15 -21.16 -23.55
CA PRO A 77 -21.07 -21.64 -22.19
C PRO A 77 -20.78 -23.15 -22.20
N THR A 78 -19.66 -23.57 -21.64
CA THR A 78 -19.43 -24.96 -21.23
C THR A 78 -19.98 -25.14 -19.82
N PRO A 79 -21.10 -25.89 -19.64
CA PRO A 79 -21.72 -26.09 -18.34
C PRO A 79 -20.75 -26.75 -17.34
N GLU A 80 -19.90 -27.64 -17.81
CA GLU A 80 -18.89 -28.35 -17.02
C GLU A 80 -17.90 -27.39 -16.35
N LEU A 81 -17.30 -26.45 -17.11
CA LEU A 81 -16.35 -25.48 -16.54
C LEU A 81 -17.02 -24.57 -15.50
N THR A 82 -18.30 -24.25 -15.70
CA THR A 82 -19.10 -23.47 -14.76
C THR A 82 -19.26 -24.22 -13.44
N GLN A 83 -19.66 -25.49 -13.49
CA GLN A 83 -19.85 -26.32 -12.30
C GLN A 83 -18.53 -26.58 -11.57
N THR A 84 -17.46 -26.89 -12.30
CA THR A 84 -16.13 -27.09 -11.72
C THR A 84 -15.63 -25.83 -11.01
N THR A 85 -15.83 -24.66 -11.62
CA THR A 85 -15.46 -23.37 -10.99
C THR A 85 -16.27 -23.12 -9.71
N ILE A 86 -17.59 -23.33 -9.74
CA ILE A 86 -18.45 -23.18 -8.54
C ILE A 86 -18.00 -24.14 -7.43
N ALA A 87 -17.77 -25.41 -7.76
CA ALA A 87 -17.34 -26.43 -6.80
C ALA A 87 -15.99 -26.09 -6.16
N PHE A 88 -15.02 -25.62 -6.97
CA PHE A 88 -13.71 -25.19 -6.50
C PHE A 88 -13.81 -24.08 -5.45
N PHE A 89 -14.52 -22.97 -5.76
CA PHE A 89 -14.64 -21.85 -4.82
C PHE A 89 -15.46 -22.21 -3.58
N LYS A 90 -16.48 -23.07 -3.71
CA LYS A 90 -17.26 -23.57 -2.57
C LYS A 90 -16.43 -24.44 -1.63
N LYS A 91 -15.45 -25.18 -2.16
CA LYS A 91 -14.53 -25.99 -1.35
C LYS A 91 -13.46 -25.12 -0.70
N GLY A 92 -12.93 -24.14 -1.43
CA GLY A 92 -11.83 -23.29 -0.97
C GLY A 92 -12.24 -22.16 -0.02
N GLY A 93 -13.52 -21.77 0.06
CA GLY A 93 -13.94 -20.69 0.95
C GLY A 93 -15.41 -20.28 0.75
N ASP A 94 -15.65 -19.00 0.46
CA ASP A 94 -17.00 -18.41 0.49
C ASP A 94 -17.91 -18.84 -0.68
N GLY A 95 -17.37 -19.51 -1.70
CA GLY A 95 -18.07 -19.75 -2.95
C GLY A 95 -18.10 -18.52 -3.86
N LEU A 96 -18.93 -18.61 -4.91
CA LEU A 96 -19.21 -17.51 -5.84
C LEU A 96 -20.68 -17.15 -5.77
N GLU A 97 -21.00 -15.89 -6.06
CA GLU A 97 -22.37 -15.49 -6.32
C GLU A 97 -22.88 -16.17 -7.60
N THR A 98 -24.00 -16.88 -7.48
CA THR A 98 -24.66 -17.58 -8.58
C THR A 98 -26.10 -17.12 -8.75
N ALA A 99 -26.62 -17.27 -9.97
CA ALA A 99 -28.02 -17.02 -10.31
C ALA A 99 -28.62 -18.28 -10.95
N SER A 100 -29.81 -18.68 -10.49
CA SER A 100 -30.58 -19.75 -11.12
C SER A 100 -31.29 -19.21 -12.36
N THR A 101 -30.99 -19.78 -13.52
CA THR A 101 -31.62 -19.46 -14.80
C THR A 101 -32.35 -20.68 -15.35
N SER A 102 -33.11 -20.52 -16.44
CA SER A 102 -33.69 -21.66 -17.17
C SER A 102 -32.65 -22.59 -17.78
N GLN A 103 -31.40 -22.13 -17.91
CA GLN A 103 -30.25 -22.92 -18.41
C GLN A 103 -29.44 -23.57 -17.29
N GLY A 104 -29.88 -23.42 -16.03
CA GLY A 104 -29.19 -23.92 -14.84
C GLY A 104 -28.54 -22.80 -14.03
N GLU A 105 -27.67 -23.20 -13.10
CA GLU A 105 -26.92 -22.28 -12.25
C GLU A 105 -25.81 -21.59 -13.06
N MET A 106 -25.78 -20.26 -13.03
CA MET A 106 -24.77 -19.45 -13.69
C MET A 106 -24.00 -18.62 -12.67
N ILE A 107 -22.68 -18.48 -12.87
CA ILE A 107 -21.84 -17.57 -12.09
C ILE A 107 -22.19 -16.13 -12.48
N VAL A 108 -22.47 -15.28 -11.48
CA VAL A 108 -22.61 -13.84 -11.68
C VAL A 108 -21.26 -13.27 -12.13
N ARG A 109 -21.24 -12.46 -13.18
CA ARG A 109 -19.98 -11.97 -13.77
C ARG A 109 -19.13 -11.17 -12.78
N GLU A 110 -19.74 -10.22 -12.09
CA GLU A 110 -19.07 -9.32 -11.16
C GLU A 110 -19.27 -9.82 -9.73
N GLN A 111 -18.18 -10.21 -9.07
CA GLN A 111 -18.15 -10.63 -7.68
C GLN A 111 -17.79 -9.40 -6.83
N ALA A 112 -18.82 -8.68 -6.37
CA ALA A 112 -18.66 -7.39 -5.68
C ALA A 112 -18.17 -7.53 -4.24
N ASN A 113 -18.48 -8.66 -3.60
CA ASN A 113 -18.06 -8.98 -2.24
C ASN A 113 -16.60 -9.49 -2.21
N ILE A 114 -16.04 -9.56 -0.99
CA ILE A 114 -14.73 -10.18 -0.78
C ILE A 114 -14.91 -11.69 -0.94
N THR A 115 -14.16 -12.29 -1.86
CA THR A 115 -14.08 -13.74 -2.02
C THR A 115 -12.84 -14.25 -1.31
N ASN A 116 -13.00 -15.06 -0.27
CA ASN A 116 -11.88 -15.69 0.43
C ASN A 116 -11.61 -17.10 -0.12
N LEU A 117 -10.32 -17.43 -0.28
CA LEU A 117 -9.81 -18.76 -0.60
C LEU A 117 -8.76 -19.15 0.45
N CYS A 118 -9.01 -20.22 1.18
CA CYS A 118 -8.12 -20.79 2.18
C CYS A 118 -7.42 -22.02 1.60
N LEU A 119 -6.10 -21.94 1.40
CA LEU A 119 -5.35 -23.04 0.77
C LEU A 119 -5.31 -24.30 1.62
N GLU A 120 -5.49 -24.18 2.94
CA GLU A 120 -5.55 -25.33 3.85
C GLU A 120 -6.75 -26.27 3.58
N LEU A 121 -7.76 -25.81 2.83
CA LEU A 121 -8.95 -26.58 2.47
C LEU A 121 -8.84 -27.25 1.09
N LEU A 122 -7.74 -27.04 0.39
CA LEU A 122 -7.55 -27.47 -0.99
C LEU A 122 -6.37 -28.45 -1.07
N THR A 123 -6.50 -29.44 -1.95
CA THR A 123 -5.36 -30.20 -2.47
C THR A 123 -4.98 -29.65 -3.85
N ILE A 124 -3.83 -30.09 -4.37
CA ILE A 124 -3.41 -29.66 -5.71
C ILE A 124 -4.39 -30.13 -6.79
N GLU A 125 -5.05 -31.29 -6.63
CA GLU A 125 -6.04 -31.83 -7.56
C GLU A 125 -7.34 -31.02 -7.58
N ASP A 126 -7.66 -30.33 -6.48
CA ASP A 126 -8.88 -29.53 -6.40
C ASP A 126 -8.84 -28.27 -7.26
N ILE A 127 -7.63 -27.77 -7.57
CA ILE A 127 -7.47 -26.59 -8.40
C ILE A 127 -7.65 -26.98 -9.86
N PRO A 128 -8.65 -26.44 -10.57
CA PRO A 128 -8.85 -26.72 -11.99
C PRO A 128 -7.72 -26.12 -12.82
N GLU A 129 -7.55 -26.60 -14.07
CA GLU A 129 -6.54 -26.05 -14.98
C GLU A 129 -6.81 -24.58 -15.32
N SER A 130 -8.08 -24.18 -15.38
CA SER A 130 -8.50 -22.80 -15.58
C SER A 130 -9.78 -22.51 -14.81
N ILE A 131 -9.92 -21.27 -14.37
CA ILE A 131 -11.19 -20.73 -13.87
C ILE A 131 -12.00 -20.23 -15.06
N LYS A 132 -13.33 -20.37 -14.99
CA LYS A 132 -14.26 -19.87 -16.03
C LYS A 132 -13.90 -18.42 -16.40
N PRO A 133 -13.52 -18.14 -17.66
CA PRO A 133 -13.12 -16.80 -18.06
C PRO A 133 -14.26 -15.78 -17.93
N GLY A 134 -13.89 -14.51 -17.75
CA GLY A 134 -14.83 -13.39 -17.69
C GLY A 134 -15.41 -13.09 -16.31
N ILE A 135 -15.04 -13.86 -15.28
CA ILE A 135 -15.32 -13.48 -13.88
C ILE A 135 -14.46 -12.28 -13.51
N VAL A 136 -15.06 -11.32 -12.82
CA VAL A 136 -14.40 -10.11 -12.33
C VAL A 136 -14.54 -10.06 -10.81
N PHE A 137 -13.41 -10.16 -10.11
CA PHE A 137 -13.36 -10.03 -8.65
C PHE A 137 -13.07 -8.59 -8.25
N ALA A 138 -13.92 -8.00 -7.41
CA ALA A 138 -13.57 -6.75 -6.75
C ALA A 138 -12.43 -6.98 -5.75
N TRP A 139 -12.52 -8.06 -4.96
CA TRP A 139 -11.53 -8.44 -3.96
C TRP A 139 -11.40 -9.96 -3.92
N LEU A 140 -10.19 -10.47 -4.17
CA LEU A 140 -9.86 -11.89 -4.00
C LEU A 140 -8.78 -12.00 -2.93
N HIS A 141 -9.11 -12.69 -1.84
CA HIS A 141 -8.21 -12.95 -0.73
C HIS A 141 -7.75 -14.41 -0.78
N ILE A 142 -6.43 -14.61 -0.78
CA ILE A 142 -5.81 -15.94 -0.74
C ILE A 142 -5.04 -16.07 0.56
N HIS A 143 -5.52 -16.98 1.41
CA HIS A 143 -4.99 -17.24 2.73
C HIS A 143 -4.15 -18.51 2.75
N GLY A 144 -2.89 -18.37 3.15
CA GLY A 144 -2.07 -19.49 3.59
C GLY A 144 -2.36 -19.87 5.05
N ARG A 145 -1.77 -20.98 5.49
CA ARG A 145 -1.92 -21.55 6.83
C ARG A 145 -1.14 -20.78 7.89
N ALA A 146 -0.06 -20.09 7.50
CA ALA A 146 0.84 -19.47 8.45
C ALA A 146 0.16 -18.25 9.08
N ARG A 147 -0.36 -18.44 10.31
CA ARG A 147 -0.83 -17.33 11.13
C ARG A 147 0.34 -16.73 11.90
N ILE A 148 0.28 -15.41 11.98
CA ILE A 148 1.29 -14.41 12.36
C ILE A 148 1.98 -14.68 13.71
N TYR A 149 1.39 -15.51 14.56
CA TYR A 149 1.83 -15.69 15.95
C TYR A 149 2.06 -17.14 16.35
N SER A 150 1.94 -18.09 15.42
CA SER A 150 2.24 -19.49 15.68
C SER A 150 3.42 -19.92 14.81
N SER A 151 4.61 -19.95 15.39
CA SER A 151 5.80 -20.61 14.80
C SER A 151 5.56 -22.09 14.44
N LEU A 152 4.43 -22.64 14.89
CA LEU A 152 3.99 -24.00 14.64
C LEU A 152 3.46 -24.23 13.21
N ASN A 153 3.09 -23.17 12.48
CA ASN A 153 2.41 -23.28 11.19
C ASN A 153 3.28 -22.76 10.03
N ALA A 154 4.48 -23.32 9.86
CA ALA A 154 5.29 -23.04 8.68
C ALA A 154 4.54 -23.48 7.41
N THR A 155 4.59 -22.67 6.36
CA THR A 155 4.04 -23.01 5.05
C THR A 155 4.81 -24.19 4.48
N THR A 156 4.11 -25.23 4.04
CA THR A 156 4.75 -26.41 3.46
C THR A 156 5.09 -26.19 1.99
N PHE A 157 6.03 -26.96 1.46
CA PHE A 157 6.31 -26.97 0.01
C PHE A 157 5.05 -27.26 -0.83
N GLU A 158 4.21 -28.19 -0.37
CA GLU A 158 2.95 -28.55 -1.02
C GLU A 158 2.00 -27.35 -1.09
N GLU A 159 1.88 -26.57 -0.01
CA GLU A 159 1.03 -25.38 0.02
C GLU A 159 1.51 -24.30 -0.95
N VAL A 160 2.83 -24.11 -1.11
CA VAL A 160 3.39 -23.20 -2.13
C VAL A 160 3.09 -23.71 -3.54
N ALA A 161 3.12 -25.02 -3.77
CA ALA A 161 2.77 -25.62 -5.05
C ALA A 161 1.26 -25.44 -5.38
N ILE A 162 0.38 -25.64 -4.40
CA ILE A 162 -1.06 -25.36 -4.49
C ILE A 162 -1.27 -23.88 -4.84
N PHE A 163 -0.63 -22.97 -4.10
CA PHE A 163 -0.71 -21.54 -4.37
C PHE A 163 -0.29 -21.18 -5.80
N ALA A 164 0.81 -21.74 -6.28
CA ALA A 164 1.29 -21.44 -7.62
C ALA A 164 0.37 -22.01 -8.71
N LYS A 165 -0.20 -23.22 -8.51
CA LYS A 165 -1.21 -23.77 -9.42
C LYS A 165 -2.47 -22.91 -9.42
N LEU A 166 -2.87 -22.38 -8.26
CA LEU A 166 -4.00 -21.45 -8.15
C LEU A 166 -3.75 -20.17 -8.95
N LEU A 167 -2.58 -19.54 -8.80
CA LEU A 167 -2.23 -18.36 -9.58
C LEU A 167 -2.26 -18.63 -11.10
N GLN A 168 -1.87 -19.83 -11.55
CA GLN A 168 -2.00 -20.22 -12.95
C GLN A 168 -3.48 -20.32 -13.38
N ALA A 169 -4.32 -20.96 -12.57
CA ALA A 169 -5.74 -21.09 -12.87
C ALA A 169 -6.47 -19.72 -12.93
N LEU A 170 -5.98 -18.74 -12.16
CA LEU A 170 -6.50 -17.38 -12.10
C LEU A 170 -6.04 -16.46 -13.25
N CYS A 171 -5.19 -16.92 -14.17
CA CYS A 171 -4.70 -16.06 -15.26
C CYS A 171 -5.80 -15.59 -16.23
N THR A 172 -6.95 -16.28 -16.25
CA THR A 172 -8.09 -16.04 -17.15
C THR A 172 -9.17 -15.12 -16.57
N VAL A 173 -9.03 -14.67 -15.32
CA VAL A 173 -10.00 -13.83 -14.63
C VAL A 173 -9.44 -12.45 -14.33
N ASP A 174 -10.33 -11.47 -14.16
CA ASP A 174 -9.96 -10.12 -13.78
C ASP A 174 -10.06 -9.98 -12.26
N ILE A 175 -9.00 -9.49 -11.61
CA ILE A 175 -8.96 -9.33 -10.15
C ILE A 175 -8.60 -7.89 -9.83
N MET A 176 -9.53 -7.05 -9.39
CA MET A 176 -9.21 -5.66 -9.07
C MET A 176 -8.21 -5.55 -7.92
N VAL A 177 -8.48 -6.24 -6.80
CA VAL A 177 -7.57 -6.31 -5.65
C VAL A 177 -7.24 -7.76 -5.33
N LEU A 178 -5.97 -8.12 -5.49
CA LEU A 178 -5.44 -9.40 -5.06
C LEU A 178 -4.74 -9.23 -3.71
N TYR A 179 -5.29 -9.89 -2.69
CA TYR A 179 -4.74 -9.90 -1.34
C TYR A 179 -4.20 -11.29 -1.03
N ILE A 180 -2.93 -11.38 -0.66
CA ILE A 180 -2.24 -12.63 -0.33
C ILE A 180 -1.69 -12.50 1.08
N ASP A 181 -1.99 -13.46 1.96
CA ASP A 181 -1.43 -13.48 3.30
C ASP A 181 -1.08 -14.87 3.83
N GLY A 182 -0.26 -14.88 4.88
CA GLY A 182 0.02 -16.08 5.67
C GLY A 182 0.93 -17.10 4.98
N PHE A 183 1.98 -16.62 4.31
CA PHE A 183 2.99 -17.46 3.66
C PHE A 183 4.37 -17.29 4.29
N SER A 184 4.77 -18.28 5.08
CA SER A 184 6.06 -18.34 5.77
C SER A 184 6.72 -19.70 5.54
N PRO A 185 7.18 -20.00 4.31
CA PRO A 185 7.95 -21.20 4.03
C PRO A 185 9.24 -21.21 4.85
N LYS A 186 9.69 -22.40 5.23
CA LYS A 186 10.95 -22.53 5.95
C LYS A 186 12.12 -22.12 5.04
N PRO A 187 13.16 -21.43 5.56
CA PRO A 187 14.30 -21.00 4.75
C PRO A 187 15.01 -22.14 4.01
N GLU A 188 15.00 -23.35 4.57
CA GLU A 188 15.62 -24.55 4.00
C GLU A 188 14.79 -25.21 2.87
N ASP A 189 13.49 -24.90 2.77
CA ASP A 189 12.62 -25.54 1.80
C ASP A 189 12.78 -24.88 0.42
N PRO A 190 13.16 -25.63 -0.63
CA PRO A 190 13.31 -25.05 -1.95
C PRO A 190 11.94 -24.61 -2.48
N LEU A 191 11.82 -23.36 -2.90
CA LEU A 191 10.58 -22.89 -3.54
C LEU A 191 10.48 -23.41 -4.98
N PRO A 192 9.28 -23.78 -5.46
CA PRO A 192 9.11 -24.40 -6.76
C PRO A 192 9.50 -23.41 -7.87
N LYS A 193 10.27 -23.91 -8.84
CA LYS A 193 10.67 -23.15 -10.04
C LYS A 193 9.57 -23.26 -11.08
N ILE A 194 8.83 -22.17 -11.24
CA ILE A 194 7.65 -22.12 -12.11
C ILE A 194 7.86 -21.00 -13.13
N LYS A 195 7.29 -21.18 -14.33
CA LYS A 195 7.30 -20.13 -15.37
C LYS A 195 6.56 -18.89 -14.85
N PRO A 196 7.00 -17.69 -15.23
CA PRO A 196 6.29 -16.48 -14.85
C PRO A 196 4.80 -16.54 -15.23
N ILE A 197 3.93 -16.11 -14.31
CA ILE A 197 2.48 -16.13 -14.44
C ILE A 197 2.02 -14.71 -14.74
N ALA A 198 1.30 -14.51 -15.84
CA ALA A 198 0.68 -13.23 -16.15
C ALA A 198 -0.69 -13.12 -15.46
N LEU A 199 -0.83 -12.21 -14.50
CA LEU A 199 -2.09 -11.85 -13.88
C LEU A 199 -2.81 -10.81 -14.73
N SER A 200 -4.11 -11.00 -14.94
CA SER A 200 -4.93 -10.12 -15.78
C SER A 200 -5.57 -8.99 -14.95
N ASN A 201 -5.51 -7.77 -15.49
CA ASN A 201 -6.21 -6.56 -15.02
C ASN A 201 -6.15 -6.26 -13.51
N THR A 202 -5.04 -6.62 -12.84
CA THR A 202 -4.88 -6.37 -11.40
C THR A 202 -4.51 -4.93 -11.09
N LYS A 203 -5.34 -4.26 -10.28
CA LYS A 203 -5.18 -2.84 -9.89
C LYS A 203 -4.43 -2.68 -8.58
N ALA A 204 -4.54 -3.64 -7.68
CA ALA A 204 -3.83 -3.62 -6.41
C ALA A 204 -3.32 -5.01 -6.05
N LEU A 205 -2.05 -5.07 -5.63
CA LEU A 205 -1.43 -6.24 -5.03
C LEU A 205 -1.13 -5.94 -3.57
N ARG A 206 -1.75 -6.70 -2.68
CA ARG A 206 -1.59 -6.57 -1.23
C ARG A 206 -0.98 -7.83 -0.67
N LEU A 207 0.14 -7.68 0.03
CA LEU A 207 0.89 -8.77 0.61
C LEU A 207 0.98 -8.55 2.12
N SER A 208 0.54 -9.50 2.93
CA SER A 208 0.63 -9.37 4.38
C SER A 208 1.17 -10.65 5.02
N TYR A 209 1.98 -10.51 6.07
CA TYR A 209 2.42 -11.66 6.86
C TYR A 209 3.12 -12.73 6.02
N ILE A 210 4.09 -12.28 5.23
CA ILE A 210 4.91 -13.13 4.37
C ILE A 210 6.39 -13.01 4.73
N THR A 211 7.15 -14.08 4.52
CA THR A 211 8.61 -14.04 4.65
C THR A 211 9.26 -13.38 3.44
N SER A 212 10.49 -12.91 3.64
CA SER A 212 11.34 -12.30 2.62
C SER A 212 11.64 -13.24 1.45
N SER A 213 11.87 -14.52 1.73
CA SER A 213 12.08 -15.56 0.71
C SER A 213 10.84 -15.75 -0.17
N PHE A 214 9.66 -15.81 0.46
CA PHE A 214 8.39 -15.90 -0.27
C PHE A 214 8.09 -14.64 -1.08
N LEU A 215 8.32 -13.44 -0.50
CA LEU A 215 8.17 -12.17 -1.21
C LEU A 215 9.03 -12.15 -2.47
N SER A 216 10.31 -12.50 -2.36
CA SER A 216 11.23 -12.52 -3.50
C SER A 216 10.82 -13.54 -4.56
N TRP A 217 10.39 -14.74 -4.15
CA TRP A 217 9.90 -15.76 -5.06
C TRP A 217 8.63 -15.32 -5.80
N LEU A 218 7.66 -14.76 -5.07
CA LEU A 218 6.42 -14.25 -5.64
C LEU A 218 6.69 -13.16 -6.66
N CYS A 219 7.59 -12.22 -6.36
CA CYS A 219 7.95 -11.14 -7.28
C CYS A 219 8.63 -11.64 -8.56
N GLY A 220 9.36 -12.76 -8.50
CA GLY A 220 9.91 -13.41 -9.68
C GLY A 220 8.87 -14.20 -10.48
N LEU A 221 7.84 -14.72 -9.79
CA LEU A 221 6.79 -15.54 -10.35
C LEU A 221 5.72 -14.71 -11.06
N VAL A 222 5.21 -13.65 -10.45
CA VAL A 222 4.07 -12.91 -11.03
C VAL A 222 4.54 -11.79 -11.95
N ARG A 223 3.82 -11.66 -13.06
CA ARG A 223 3.91 -10.58 -14.04
C ARG A 223 2.49 -10.10 -14.31
N GLY A 224 2.36 -8.90 -14.82
CA GLY A 224 1.07 -8.40 -15.27
C GLY A 224 1.30 -7.40 -16.39
N PRO A 225 0.28 -7.15 -17.23
CA PRO A 225 0.22 -5.93 -18.00
C PRO A 225 -0.03 -4.80 -16.99
N TRP A 226 1.02 -4.38 -16.27
CA TRP A 226 0.97 -3.26 -15.33
C TRP A 226 0.93 -1.91 -16.06
N ASP A 227 0.27 -1.87 -17.22
CA ASP A 227 0.07 -0.68 -18.03
C ASP A 227 -0.85 0.32 -17.31
N GLN A 228 -1.71 -0.22 -16.46
CA GLN A 228 -2.59 0.50 -15.55
C GLN A 228 -1.90 0.65 -14.19
N HIS A 229 -1.93 1.86 -13.65
CA HIS A 229 -1.27 2.20 -12.40
C HIS A 229 -1.63 1.24 -11.26
N ILE A 230 -0.69 0.41 -10.82
CA ILE A 230 -0.92 -0.59 -9.78
C ILE A 230 -0.64 0.00 -8.39
N ALA A 231 -1.49 -0.32 -7.42
CA ALA A 231 -1.23 -0.09 -6.00
C ALA A 231 -0.49 -1.30 -5.43
N LEU A 232 0.64 -1.06 -4.78
CA LEU A 232 1.43 -2.11 -4.13
C LEU A 232 1.46 -1.86 -2.63
N GLU A 233 1.00 -2.83 -1.85
CA GLU A 233 0.95 -2.72 -0.40
C GLU A 233 1.59 -3.95 0.26
N ILE A 234 2.55 -3.71 1.14
CA ILE A 234 3.28 -4.76 1.87
C ILE A 234 3.16 -4.47 3.36
N TYR A 235 2.65 -5.46 4.08
CA TYR A 235 2.40 -5.39 5.52
C TYR A 235 3.11 -6.52 6.24
N ASN A 236 3.68 -6.24 7.42
CA ASN A 236 4.17 -7.28 8.34
C ASN A 236 5.11 -8.29 7.65
N CYS A 237 6.12 -7.80 6.93
CA CYS A 237 7.12 -8.62 6.24
C CYS A 237 8.48 -8.46 6.91
N ASP A 238 9.24 -9.56 7.01
CA ASP A 238 10.55 -9.60 7.65
C ASP A 238 11.71 -9.24 6.70
N THR A 239 11.41 -8.71 5.51
CA THR A 239 12.42 -8.37 4.50
C THR A 239 13.34 -7.24 4.94
N GLN A 240 14.62 -7.38 4.61
CA GLN A 240 15.65 -6.34 4.82
C GLN A 240 15.72 -5.33 3.67
N SER A 241 15.22 -5.71 2.50
CA SER A 241 15.26 -4.95 1.26
C SER A 241 13.96 -5.14 0.48
N VAL A 242 13.58 -4.12 -0.29
CA VAL A 242 12.41 -4.16 -1.19
C VAL A 242 12.82 -4.20 -2.67
N LYS A 243 14.09 -4.47 -2.96
CA LYS A 243 14.62 -4.57 -4.33
C LYS A 243 13.96 -5.66 -5.17
N CYS A 244 13.49 -6.74 -4.53
CA CYS A 244 12.81 -7.82 -5.24
C CYS A 244 11.55 -7.34 -5.99
N LEU A 245 10.92 -6.26 -5.53
CA LEU A 245 9.73 -5.67 -6.17
C LEU A 245 10.02 -5.17 -7.60
N ASP A 246 11.28 -4.83 -7.92
CA ASP A 246 11.68 -4.49 -9.29
C ASP A 246 11.42 -5.65 -10.28
N SER A 247 11.41 -6.88 -9.77
CA SER A 247 11.12 -8.08 -10.55
C SER A 247 9.65 -8.17 -10.96
N LEU A 248 8.74 -7.40 -10.36
CA LEU A 248 7.34 -7.37 -10.81
C LEU A 248 7.21 -6.74 -12.21
N GLY A 249 8.16 -5.90 -12.61
CA GLY A 249 8.14 -5.20 -13.90
C GLY A 249 7.06 -4.11 -13.97
N ILE A 250 6.66 -3.58 -12.82
CA ILE A 250 5.67 -2.50 -12.72
C ILE A 250 6.25 -1.24 -13.37
N GLN A 251 5.55 -0.70 -14.37
CA GLN A 251 6.00 0.51 -15.10
C GLN A 251 5.44 1.80 -14.51
N ALA A 252 4.31 1.72 -13.81
CA ALA A 252 3.65 2.85 -13.17
C ALA A 252 2.94 2.39 -11.90
N LEU A 253 3.32 2.97 -10.77
CA LEU A 253 2.66 2.76 -9.50
C LEU A 253 1.63 3.88 -9.25
N SER A 254 0.45 3.54 -8.72
CA SER A 254 -0.53 4.51 -8.18
C SER A 254 -0.35 4.73 -6.68
N SER A 255 0.11 3.71 -5.96
CA SER A 255 0.29 3.74 -4.51
C SER A 255 1.42 2.80 -4.12
N LEU A 256 2.23 3.21 -3.14
CA LEU A 256 3.19 2.35 -2.46
C LEU A 256 2.97 2.43 -0.95
N VAL A 257 2.63 1.29 -0.35
CA VAL A 257 2.47 1.16 1.10
C VAL A 257 3.44 0.11 1.62
N LEU A 258 4.35 0.53 2.49
CA LEU A 258 5.24 -0.32 3.27
C LEU A 258 4.93 -0.06 4.75
N GLU A 259 4.34 -1.04 5.43
CA GLU A 259 3.91 -0.89 6.81
C GLU A 259 4.27 -2.08 7.70
N LYS A 260 4.88 -1.81 8.85
CA LYS A 260 5.32 -2.83 9.84
C LYS A 260 6.34 -3.80 9.24
N LEU A 261 7.42 -3.29 8.65
CA LEU A 261 8.55 -4.10 8.18
C LEU A 261 9.72 -3.92 9.15
N PRO A 262 9.77 -4.68 10.26
CA PRO A 262 10.69 -4.41 11.37
C PRO A 262 12.17 -4.54 10.99
N ASN A 263 12.48 -5.38 10.00
CA ASN A 263 13.84 -5.67 9.57
C ASN A 263 14.27 -4.85 8.34
N LEU A 264 13.41 -3.96 7.83
CA LEU A 264 13.71 -3.22 6.60
C LEU A 264 14.84 -2.22 6.85
N GLU A 265 16.00 -2.45 6.24
CA GLU A 265 17.20 -1.63 6.36
C GLU A 265 17.39 -0.73 5.13
N HIS A 266 16.89 -1.17 3.97
CA HIS A 266 17.10 -0.49 2.70
C HIS A 266 15.80 -0.32 1.91
N LEU A 267 15.55 0.91 1.47
CA LEU A 267 14.49 1.27 0.51
C LEU A 267 15.07 1.29 -0.92
N ASP A 268 15.62 0.17 -1.37
CA ASP A 268 16.35 0.03 -2.63
C ASP A 268 15.45 -0.44 -3.79
N CYS A 269 14.37 0.28 -4.04
CA CYS A 269 13.38 -0.05 -5.06
C CYS A 269 13.38 0.96 -6.21
N HIS A 270 13.56 0.48 -7.44
CA HIS A 270 13.47 1.33 -8.64
C HIS A 270 12.05 1.78 -8.94
N LEU A 271 11.03 1.14 -8.36
CA LEU A 271 9.64 1.53 -8.57
C LEU A 271 9.35 2.98 -8.15
N LEU A 272 10.10 3.51 -7.18
CA LEU A 272 10.02 4.92 -6.79
C LEU A 272 10.56 5.89 -7.86
N LYS A 273 11.30 5.40 -8.87
CA LYS A 273 11.76 6.15 -10.07
C LYS A 273 10.75 6.21 -11.18
N GLN A 274 9.81 5.27 -11.19
CA GLN A 274 8.86 5.09 -12.29
C GLN A 274 7.50 5.68 -11.94
N THR A 275 7.55 6.83 -11.29
CA THR A 275 6.41 7.43 -10.63
C THR A 275 5.88 8.55 -11.50
N ARG A 276 4.65 8.37 -11.98
CA ARG A 276 3.80 9.49 -12.38
C ARG A 276 3.25 10.15 -11.11
N PRO A 277 2.49 11.27 -11.18
CA PRO A 277 1.84 11.80 -9.97
C PRO A 277 1.13 10.66 -9.24
N MET A 278 1.63 10.34 -8.05
CA MET A 278 1.22 9.19 -7.28
C MET A 278 0.17 9.59 -6.29
N ASN A 279 -0.78 8.70 -6.04
CA ASN A 279 -1.85 9.01 -5.11
C ASN A 279 -1.38 8.86 -3.67
N VAL A 280 -0.60 7.82 -3.34
CA VAL A 280 -0.26 7.53 -1.94
C VAL A 280 1.16 6.98 -1.79
N LEU A 281 1.93 7.59 -0.87
CA LEU A 281 3.11 6.98 -0.27
C LEU A 281 2.86 6.72 1.21
N LYS A 282 3.04 5.48 1.66
CA LYS A 282 3.00 5.15 3.08
C LYS A 282 4.24 4.37 3.49
N LEU A 283 5.04 4.94 4.38
CA LEU A 283 6.27 4.38 4.94
C LEU A 283 6.16 4.36 6.48
N TRP A 284 5.50 3.36 7.04
CA TRP A 284 5.03 3.39 8.43
C TRP A 284 5.52 2.23 9.28
N ASN A 285 5.95 2.51 10.51
CA ASN A 285 6.53 1.54 11.43
C ASN A 285 7.67 0.74 10.78
N LEU A 286 8.69 1.47 10.30
CA LEU A 286 9.89 0.96 9.64
C LEU A 286 11.14 1.28 10.48
N PRO A 287 11.31 0.65 11.66
CA PRO A 287 12.32 1.06 12.65
C PRO A 287 13.78 0.91 12.16
N GLY A 288 14.03 0.03 11.18
CA GLY A 288 15.35 -0.16 10.57
C GLY A 288 15.79 0.98 9.64
N ILE A 289 14.84 1.78 9.12
CA ILE A 289 15.14 2.88 8.20
C ILE A 289 15.53 4.13 9.00
N GLN A 290 16.81 4.23 9.33
CA GLN A 290 17.38 5.41 10.01
C GLN A 290 17.89 6.46 9.03
N ASN A 291 18.42 6.02 7.89
CA ASN A 291 19.02 6.89 6.88
C ASN A 291 18.41 6.61 5.51
N VAL A 292 17.78 7.62 4.93
CA VAL A 292 17.34 7.59 3.53
C VAL A 292 18.51 8.07 2.67
N SER A 293 18.86 7.30 1.64
CA SER A 293 19.93 7.70 0.72
C SER A 293 19.62 9.04 0.05
N GLU A 294 20.65 9.80 -0.33
CA GLU A 294 20.44 11.12 -0.93
C GLU A 294 19.57 11.06 -2.19
N SER A 295 19.87 10.11 -3.08
CA SER A 295 19.11 9.91 -4.31
C SER A 295 17.63 9.63 -4.05
N LEU A 296 17.33 8.75 -3.09
CA LEU A 296 15.96 8.40 -2.74
C LEU A 296 15.22 9.55 -2.06
N ALA A 297 15.88 10.28 -1.16
CA ALA A 297 15.29 11.42 -0.48
C ALA A 297 14.88 12.52 -1.47
N ILE A 298 15.77 12.84 -2.42
CA ILE A 298 15.49 13.80 -3.49
C ILE A 298 14.34 13.31 -4.36
N GLN A 299 14.36 12.05 -4.76
CA GLN A 299 13.30 11.43 -5.53
C GLN A 299 11.93 11.46 -4.85
N ILE A 300 11.85 11.12 -3.57
CA ILE A 300 10.58 11.21 -2.82
C ILE A 300 10.13 12.67 -2.76
N ALA A 301 11.07 13.61 -2.59
CA ALA A 301 10.78 15.03 -2.49
C ALA A 301 10.36 15.70 -3.81
N GLU A 302 10.83 15.20 -4.95
CA GLU A 302 10.52 15.74 -6.28
C GLU A 302 9.20 15.20 -6.87
N ASN A 303 8.69 14.10 -6.32
CA ASN A 303 7.43 13.52 -6.75
C ASN A 303 6.21 14.28 -6.21
N GLU A 304 5.14 14.30 -7.02
CA GLU A 304 3.83 14.81 -6.60
C GLU A 304 3.02 13.69 -5.94
N TRP A 305 2.74 13.87 -4.65
CA TRP A 305 1.98 12.91 -3.85
C TRP A 305 0.65 13.52 -3.43
N GLU A 306 -0.45 12.80 -3.65
CA GLU A 306 -1.73 13.20 -3.06
C GLU A 306 -1.73 12.98 -1.54
N GLU A 307 -1.24 11.83 -1.07
CA GLU A 307 -1.10 11.53 0.35
C GLU A 307 0.28 10.98 0.68
N VAL A 308 0.85 11.45 1.78
CA VAL A 308 2.09 10.92 2.33
C VAL A 308 1.92 10.60 3.81
N TRP A 309 2.19 9.36 4.16
CA TRP A 309 2.13 8.83 5.51
C TRP A 309 3.51 8.31 5.86
N MET A 310 4.18 8.83 6.89
CA MET A 310 5.47 8.28 7.25
C MET A 310 5.86 8.45 8.70
N ASP A 311 6.77 7.59 9.15
CA ASP A 311 7.42 7.74 10.43
C ASP A 311 8.20 9.06 10.49
N ARG A 312 8.12 9.74 11.64
CA ARG A 312 8.81 11.03 11.87
C ARG A 312 10.31 10.94 11.58
N ALA A 313 10.96 9.82 11.91
CA ALA A 313 12.39 9.63 11.69
C ALA A 313 12.76 9.66 10.19
N ILE A 314 11.97 8.96 9.36
CA ILE A 314 12.13 8.93 7.90
C ILE A 314 11.92 10.33 7.32
N TRP A 315 10.87 11.02 7.74
CA TRP A 315 10.58 12.40 7.31
C TRP A 315 11.74 13.35 7.61
N ASN A 316 12.28 13.28 8.82
CA ASN A 316 13.40 14.12 9.25
C ASN A 316 14.65 13.84 8.41
N SER A 317 14.93 12.57 8.10
CA SER A 317 16.05 12.15 7.25
C SER A 317 15.93 12.74 5.84
N ILE A 318 14.77 12.59 5.20
CA ILE A 318 14.48 13.16 3.87
C ILE A 318 14.61 14.67 3.89
N SER A 319 13.98 15.32 4.87
CA SER A 319 13.97 16.78 5.01
C SER A 319 15.38 17.36 5.19
N ALA A 320 16.22 16.72 6.00
CA ALA A 320 17.59 17.18 6.23
C ALA A 320 18.43 17.11 4.95
N THR A 321 18.31 16.01 4.22
CA THR A 321 19.00 15.76 2.95
C THR A 321 18.59 16.77 1.87
N VAL A 322 17.29 16.97 1.69
CA VAL A 322 16.76 17.95 0.73
C VAL A 322 17.24 19.37 1.04
N LYS A 323 17.20 19.78 2.32
CA LYS A 323 17.70 21.10 2.75
C LYS A 323 19.18 21.28 2.47
N LYS A 324 20.00 20.27 2.75
CA LYS A 324 21.44 20.28 2.47
C LYS A 324 21.68 20.49 0.98
N ARG A 325 20.98 19.72 0.13
CA ARG A 325 21.09 19.82 -1.33
C ARG A 325 20.71 21.20 -1.87
N MET A 326 19.63 21.78 -1.34
CA MET A 326 19.19 23.14 -1.71
C MET A 326 20.22 24.22 -1.31
N ALA A 327 20.92 24.04 -0.18
CA ALA A 327 21.95 24.98 0.26
C ALA A 327 23.19 24.94 -0.66
N GLU A 328 23.54 23.76 -1.14
CA GLU A 328 24.66 23.53 -2.07
C GLU A 328 24.35 24.05 -3.48
N ASN A 329 23.12 23.84 -3.98
CA ASN A 329 22.71 24.22 -5.33
C ASN A 329 22.02 25.59 -5.39
N ARG A 330 22.77 26.68 -5.14
CA ARG A 330 22.23 28.06 -5.18
C ARG A 330 21.56 28.43 -6.52
N ALA A 331 21.97 27.82 -7.63
CA ALA A 331 21.43 28.07 -8.97
C ALA A 331 20.08 27.37 -9.24
N ASP A 332 19.74 26.31 -8.50
CA ASP A 332 18.55 25.46 -8.74
C ASP A 332 17.47 25.61 -7.64
N LYS A 333 17.51 26.73 -6.90
CA LYS A 333 16.56 27.01 -5.80
C LYS A 333 15.08 26.97 -6.20
N ASN A 334 14.78 27.04 -7.49
CA ASN A 334 13.42 27.04 -8.02
C ASN A 334 12.98 25.66 -8.58
N LYS A 335 13.64 24.54 -8.26
CA LYS A 335 13.30 23.24 -8.86
C LYS A 335 12.86 22.14 -7.90
N LEU A 336 13.22 22.18 -6.62
CA LEU A 336 12.73 21.17 -5.67
C LEU A 336 11.47 21.66 -4.96
N TRP A 337 10.36 21.02 -5.29
CA TRP A 337 9.05 21.26 -4.70
C TRP A 337 8.51 19.94 -4.19
N LEU A 338 8.28 19.86 -2.88
CA LEU A 338 7.51 18.76 -2.32
C LEU A 338 6.05 19.18 -2.26
N VAL A 339 5.30 18.79 -3.29
CA VAL A 339 3.86 19.05 -3.37
C VAL A 339 3.14 17.87 -2.72
N ILE A 340 2.73 18.06 -1.47
CA ILE A 340 1.94 17.09 -0.70
C ILE A 340 0.60 17.72 -0.39
N LYS A 341 -0.53 17.07 -0.73
CA LYS A 341 -1.84 17.56 -0.29
C LYS A 341 -2.10 17.22 1.18
N TYR A 342 -1.72 16.01 1.60
CA TYR A 342 -1.91 15.53 2.98
C TYR A 342 -0.63 14.87 3.52
N LEU A 343 -0.09 15.42 4.62
CA LEU A 343 1.04 14.84 5.33
C LEU A 343 0.57 14.34 6.69
N MET A 344 0.70 13.04 6.90
CA MET A 344 0.41 12.36 8.15
C MET A 344 1.72 11.87 8.76
N LEU A 345 2.12 12.50 9.86
CA LEU A 345 3.25 12.06 10.65
C LEU A 345 2.72 11.40 11.92
N GLY A 346 3.38 10.33 12.33
CA GLY A 346 3.19 9.83 13.68
C GLY A 346 4.42 9.17 14.24
N GLU A 347 4.24 8.82 15.49
CA GLU A 347 5.20 8.09 16.28
C GLU A 347 4.65 6.67 16.48
N SER A 348 5.56 5.71 16.69
CA SER A 348 5.21 4.31 16.97
C SER A 348 4.29 4.15 18.19
N SER A 349 4.12 5.20 19.01
CA SER A 349 3.17 5.30 20.13
C SER A 349 1.71 5.56 19.73
N GLY A 350 1.39 5.70 18.44
CA GLY A 350 0.01 5.77 17.94
C GLY A 350 -0.61 7.18 17.88
N GLU A 351 0.14 8.24 18.18
CA GLU A 351 -0.32 9.61 17.94
C GLU A 351 -0.23 9.96 16.45
N LYS A 352 -1.37 10.36 15.86
CA LYS A 352 -1.46 10.85 14.49
C LYS A 352 -1.62 12.36 14.51
N MET A 353 -0.74 13.08 13.83
CA MET A 353 -0.95 14.49 13.53
C MET A 353 -1.19 14.64 12.03
N ALA A 354 -2.37 15.14 11.69
CA ALA A 354 -2.69 15.52 10.32
C ALA A 354 -2.28 16.98 10.11
N PHE A 355 -1.44 17.21 9.11
CA PHE A 355 -1.15 18.56 8.68
C PHE A 355 -1.40 18.68 7.19
N LYS A 356 -2.17 19.69 6.81
CA LYS A 356 -2.23 20.15 5.43
C LYS A 356 -1.10 21.17 5.26
N TYR A 357 -0.04 20.78 4.58
CA TYR A 357 1.07 21.68 4.29
C TYR A 357 1.20 21.87 2.78
N PHE A 358 1.11 23.12 2.32
CA PHE A 358 1.74 23.51 1.07
C PHE A 358 3.14 24.03 1.41
N PHE A 359 4.17 23.20 1.22
CA PHE A 359 5.55 23.67 1.32
C PHE A 359 5.96 24.32 0.00
N MET A 360 5.67 25.62 -0.15
CA MET A 360 6.44 26.45 -1.09
C MET A 360 7.66 26.97 -0.36
N PHE A 361 8.86 26.48 -0.72
CA PHE A 361 10.10 27.14 -0.34
C PHE A 361 10.39 28.26 -1.35
N ASP A 362 9.55 29.29 -1.35
CA ASP A 362 9.83 30.49 -2.13
C ASP A 362 10.72 31.43 -1.32
N ASN A 363 11.93 31.72 -1.83
CA ASN A 363 12.83 32.71 -1.23
C ASN A 363 12.45 34.17 -1.60
N GLY A 364 11.31 34.40 -2.25
CA GLY A 364 10.92 35.73 -2.74
C GLY A 364 9.45 36.14 -2.56
N ALA A 365 8.47 35.22 -2.53
CA ALA A 365 7.06 35.58 -2.36
C ALA A 365 6.42 34.96 -1.10
N ARG A 366 5.59 35.76 -0.42
CA ARG A 366 4.82 35.38 0.76
C ARG A 366 3.93 34.17 0.43
N VAL A 367 4.24 33.03 1.04
CA VAL A 367 3.34 31.89 1.10
C VAL A 367 2.25 32.20 2.12
N GLY A 368 1.00 32.32 1.66
CA GLY A 368 -0.17 32.31 2.53
C GLY A 368 -0.49 30.88 2.95
N LEU A 369 -0.65 30.64 4.25
CA LEU A 369 -1.21 29.40 4.78
C LEU A 369 -2.72 29.40 4.54
N GLY A 370 -3.25 28.28 4.04
CA GLY A 370 -4.68 28.04 3.85
C GLY A 370 -5.09 26.66 4.33
#